data_AF-A0A914QU13-F1
#
_entry.id   AF-A0A914QU13-F1
#
_cell.length_a   1.000
_cell.length_b   1.000
_cell.length_c   1.000
_cell.angle_alpha   90.00
_cell.angle_beta   90.00
_cell.angle_gamma   90.00
#
_symmetry.space_group_name_H-M   'P 1'
#
loop_
_entity.id
_entity.type
_entity.pdbx_description
1 polymer ?
#
loop_
_entity_poly.entity_id
_entity_poly.type
_entity_poly.pdbx_seq_one_letter_code
_entity_poly.pdbx_strand_id
1 'polypeptide(L)'
;MDGILLIHKKWQERKEALEGFLALATDNIKLDPKANYVEIVATLSKILSKDANINVCSVAAKCITQLAKGLRTKFGSYAATFVPVIFEKFKEKKALLRDPLIEAIDAIYPTTSIDAICDPIAEALGKPNPNIKIQTNQFLYRVFKTFNAQTAPKTVVKTLTPLIAKCTGESDAEVREASFAALGAIMKAIGKSNAMKMLGDVANDKAKMERIEKFYFQAVEEEAQEEEAAKKATAQQDAAAAVEPYSWDFADPIDILPKLPNHFQELIASKKWKERKEVLEALLQLATDNIRLDPKANYGEIVATLTKILSKDANINVCAVAAKCITQLAKGLRSKFANHVPSVIEVIFEKFKEKKVLLRDPLVEAIDAVYAATTIEAVSENVAAALGKPNPNIKIQTNLFLYRVFKAFNVQTAPKKIIKTLTPLIVKCTHESDAEAREAAFSALGAIMKAIGKNKFFVTTMLGDVANDKTKMAQIQKFYNQAVEDAKKAIAQQAAGSYPVEKDPNVGKIMECLKKSKKIDQEIFNFVRSSKC
;
A
#
# COMPACT_ATOMS: atom_id res chain seq x y z
N MET A 1 -6.49 -26.12 17.43
CA MET A 1 -7.68 -26.56 16.67
C MET A 1 -7.70 -28.06 16.73
N ASP A 2 -8.80 -28.67 17.14
CA ASP A 2 -8.91 -30.12 17.06
C ASP A 2 -8.80 -30.53 15.58
N GLY A 3 -7.75 -31.28 15.22
CA GLY A 3 -7.51 -31.77 13.85
C GLY A 3 -8.70 -32.54 13.26
N ILE A 4 -9.68 -32.90 14.09
CA ILE A 4 -10.96 -33.54 13.76
C ILE A 4 -11.85 -32.64 12.87
N LEU A 5 -11.85 -31.31 13.05
CA LEU A 5 -12.69 -30.41 12.23
C LEU A 5 -12.20 -30.31 10.78
N LEU A 6 -10.89 -30.47 10.57
CA LEU A 6 -10.23 -30.34 9.26
C LEU A 6 -10.38 -31.57 8.36
N ILE A 7 -10.98 -32.67 8.87
CA ILE A 7 -11.30 -33.90 8.12
C ILE A 7 -12.80 -34.18 8.05
N HIS A 8 -13.64 -33.20 8.39
CA HIS A 8 -15.10 -33.34 8.41
C HIS A 8 -15.68 -33.66 7.02
N LYS A 9 -16.76 -34.46 6.93
CA LYS A 9 -17.36 -34.86 5.63
C LYS A 9 -17.89 -33.66 4.82
N LYS A 10 -18.53 -32.69 5.48
CA LYS A 10 -19.05 -31.48 4.85
C LYS A 10 -17.91 -30.49 4.57
N TRP A 11 -17.78 -30.06 3.31
CA TRP A 11 -16.70 -29.16 2.90
C TRP A 11 -16.83 -27.75 3.47
N GLN A 12 -18.05 -27.29 3.74
CA GLN A 12 -18.32 -25.97 4.35
C GLN A 12 -17.70 -25.88 5.75
N GLU A 13 -17.87 -26.93 6.56
CA GLU A 13 -17.31 -27.00 7.92
C GLU A 13 -15.77 -27.01 7.89
N ARG A 14 -15.17 -27.76 6.95
CA ARG A 14 -13.71 -27.74 6.75
C ARG A 14 -13.23 -26.35 6.34
N LYS A 15 -13.96 -25.69 5.45
CA LYS A 15 -13.65 -24.34 4.99
C LYS A 15 -13.73 -23.34 6.14
N GLU A 16 -14.81 -23.37 6.91
CA GLU A 16 -15.03 -22.47 8.06
C GLU A 16 -13.95 -22.63 9.13
N ALA A 17 -13.57 -23.88 9.43
CA ALA A 17 -12.45 -24.16 10.35
C ALA A 17 -11.13 -23.56 9.84
N LEU A 18 -10.84 -23.69 8.54
CA LEU A 18 -9.67 -23.06 7.93
C LEU A 18 -9.77 -21.53 7.91
N GLU A 19 -10.95 -20.95 7.70
CA GLU A 19 -11.17 -19.49 7.74
C GLU A 19 -10.92 -18.94 9.15
N GLY A 20 -11.35 -19.66 10.19
CA GLY A 20 -11.01 -19.34 11.57
C GLY A 20 -9.50 -19.37 11.84
N PHE A 21 -8.78 -20.36 11.28
CA PHE A 21 -7.32 -20.43 11.42
C PHE A 21 -6.64 -19.29 10.68
N LEU A 22 -7.12 -19.00 9.47
CA LEU A 22 -6.61 -17.92 8.63
C LEU A 22 -6.75 -16.57 9.33
N ALA A 23 -7.89 -16.30 9.97
CA ALA A 23 -8.10 -15.07 10.74
C ALA A 23 -7.06 -14.94 11.86
N LEU A 24 -6.89 -15.99 12.68
CA LEU A 24 -5.89 -16.01 13.75
C LEU A 24 -4.46 -15.80 13.24
N ALA A 25 -4.09 -16.47 12.14
CA ALA A 25 -2.76 -16.32 11.54
C ALA A 25 -2.55 -14.92 10.93
N THR A 26 -3.62 -14.28 10.43
CA THR A 26 -3.57 -12.93 9.86
C THR A 26 -3.42 -11.87 10.96
N ASP A 27 -4.13 -12.03 12.08
CA ASP A 27 -4.04 -11.11 13.22
C ASP A 27 -2.67 -11.18 13.92
N ASN A 28 -1.96 -12.30 13.78
CA ASN A 28 -0.65 -12.56 14.40
C ASN A 28 0.48 -12.56 13.35
N ILE A 29 0.88 -11.37 12.92
CA ILE A 29 1.88 -11.14 11.84
C ILE A 29 3.26 -11.77 12.17
N LYS A 30 3.54 -12.08 13.43
CA LYS A 30 4.75 -12.79 13.87
C LYS A 30 4.36 -13.98 14.75
N LEU A 31 4.72 -15.17 14.30
CA LEU A 31 4.41 -16.43 14.97
C LEU A 31 5.60 -16.90 15.82
N ASP A 32 5.33 -17.53 16.96
CA ASP A 32 6.39 -18.09 17.81
C ASP A 32 7.00 -19.33 17.13
N PRO A 33 8.28 -19.31 16.72
CA PRO A 33 8.91 -20.45 16.05
C PRO A 33 9.11 -21.67 16.96
N LYS A 34 8.94 -21.52 18.29
CA LYS A 34 9.02 -22.64 19.25
C LYS A 34 7.71 -23.42 19.39
N ALA A 35 6.60 -22.87 18.91
CA ALA A 35 5.33 -23.57 18.92
C ALA A 35 5.36 -24.79 17.98
N ASN A 36 4.54 -25.80 18.29
CA ASN A 36 4.48 -27.01 17.48
C ASN A 36 3.55 -26.82 16.28
N TYR A 37 4.12 -26.71 15.07
CA TYR A 37 3.37 -26.60 13.82
C TYR A 37 3.24 -27.92 13.05
N VAL A 38 3.79 -29.03 13.56
CA VAL A 38 3.89 -30.29 12.81
C VAL A 38 2.52 -30.80 12.35
N GLU A 39 1.54 -30.81 13.25
CA GLU A 39 0.20 -31.33 12.96
C GLU A 39 -0.54 -30.44 11.96
N ILE A 40 -0.49 -29.12 12.12
CA ILE A 40 -1.17 -28.18 11.23
C ILE A 40 -0.52 -28.20 9.84
N VAL A 41 0.81 -28.32 9.75
CA VAL A 41 1.54 -28.44 8.48
C VAL A 41 1.14 -29.71 7.74
N ALA A 42 1.13 -30.85 8.43
CA ALA A 42 0.69 -32.13 7.86
C ALA A 42 -0.76 -32.07 7.39
N THR A 43 -1.64 -31.43 8.17
CA THR A 43 -3.06 -31.29 7.85
C THR A 43 -3.27 -30.42 6.62
N LEU A 44 -2.65 -29.24 6.56
CA LEU A 44 -2.75 -28.34 5.41
C LEU A 44 -2.22 -28.99 4.13
N SER A 45 -1.09 -29.70 4.21
CA SER A 45 -0.53 -30.43 3.06
C SER A 45 -1.47 -31.53 2.58
N LYS A 46 -2.09 -32.28 3.49
CA LYS A 46 -3.10 -33.29 3.17
C LYS A 46 -4.35 -32.69 2.52
N ILE A 47 -4.85 -31.57 3.03
CA ILE A 47 -6.00 -30.87 2.44
C ILE A 47 -5.66 -30.40 1.02
N LEU A 48 -4.52 -29.73 0.85
CA LEU A 48 -4.13 -29.20 -0.46
C LEU A 48 -3.96 -30.32 -1.50
N SER A 49 -3.36 -31.45 -1.10
CA SER A 49 -3.15 -32.60 -1.98
C SER A 49 -4.43 -33.40 -2.28
N LYS A 50 -5.29 -33.63 -1.28
CA LYS A 50 -6.39 -34.62 -1.38
C LYS A 50 -7.81 -34.06 -1.36
N ASP A 51 -8.03 -32.81 -0.93
CA ASP A 51 -9.38 -32.27 -0.87
C ASP A 51 -9.92 -31.99 -2.29
N ALA A 52 -11.11 -32.51 -2.58
CA ALA A 52 -11.76 -32.37 -3.86
C ALA A 52 -12.40 -30.98 -4.06
N ASN A 53 -12.66 -30.24 -2.98
CA ASN A 53 -13.29 -28.94 -3.06
C ASN A 53 -12.26 -27.81 -3.15
N ILE A 54 -12.27 -27.10 -4.28
CA ILE A 54 -11.34 -26.00 -4.56
C ILE A 54 -11.47 -24.84 -3.57
N ASN A 55 -12.64 -24.62 -2.97
CA ASN A 55 -12.83 -23.58 -1.95
C ASN A 55 -12.05 -23.91 -0.67
N VAL A 56 -12.03 -25.19 -0.27
CA VAL A 56 -11.27 -25.64 0.92
C VAL A 56 -9.78 -25.56 0.63
N CYS A 57 -9.35 -26.04 -0.55
CA CYS A 57 -7.96 -25.91 -1.00
C CYS A 57 -7.49 -24.45 -1.04
N SER A 58 -8.37 -23.53 -1.48
CA SER A 58 -8.08 -22.10 -1.60
C SER A 58 -7.78 -21.49 -0.23
N VAL A 59 -8.60 -21.78 0.78
CA VAL A 59 -8.34 -21.31 2.15
C VAL A 59 -7.09 -21.98 2.72
N ALA A 60 -6.87 -23.27 2.47
CA ALA A 60 -5.65 -23.96 2.92
C ALA A 60 -4.36 -23.32 2.36
N ALA A 61 -4.35 -22.95 1.07
CA ALA A 61 -3.23 -22.23 0.46
C ALA A 61 -2.98 -20.87 1.12
N LYS A 62 -4.04 -20.13 1.47
CA LYS A 62 -3.95 -18.87 2.23
C LYS A 62 -3.39 -19.09 3.64
N CYS A 63 -3.80 -20.16 4.33
CA CYS A 63 -3.25 -20.51 5.64
C CYS A 63 -1.74 -20.80 5.56
N ILE A 64 -1.30 -21.54 4.54
CA ILE A 64 0.12 -21.80 4.27
C ILE A 64 0.88 -20.49 4.02
N THR A 65 0.28 -19.57 3.25
CA THR A 65 0.84 -18.24 2.98
C THR A 65 1.08 -17.46 4.28
N GLN A 66 0.10 -17.43 5.18
CA GLN A 66 0.24 -16.71 6.46
C GLN A 66 1.24 -17.39 7.40
N LEU A 67 1.30 -18.73 7.43
CA LEU A 67 2.32 -19.45 8.19
C LEU A 67 3.73 -19.12 7.69
N ALA A 68 3.95 -19.11 6.37
CA ALA A 68 5.24 -18.78 5.78
C ALA A 68 5.65 -17.32 6.10
N LYS A 69 4.73 -16.36 5.98
CA LYS A 69 4.96 -14.95 6.35
C LYS A 69 5.22 -14.76 7.84
N GLY A 70 4.47 -15.46 8.69
CA GLY A 70 4.55 -15.35 10.15
C GLY A 70 5.80 -15.98 10.76
N LEU A 71 6.25 -17.13 10.24
CA LEU A 71 7.45 -17.84 10.69
C LEU A 71 8.74 -17.39 9.98
N ARG A 72 8.62 -16.74 8.81
CA ARG A 72 9.75 -16.22 8.02
C ARG A 72 10.77 -17.33 7.75
N THR A 73 12.06 -17.08 7.97
CA THR A 73 13.14 -18.06 7.75
C THR A 73 12.96 -19.37 8.51
N LYS A 74 12.20 -19.38 9.63
CA LYS A 74 11.91 -20.61 10.38
C LYS A 74 10.89 -21.51 9.69
N PHE A 75 10.16 -21.02 8.69
CA PHE A 75 9.29 -21.85 7.87
C PHE A 75 10.06 -22.79 6.94
N GLY A 76 11.35 -22.54 6.69
CA GLY A 76 12.16 -23.30 5.73
C GLY A 76 12.15 -24.82 5.97
N SER A 77 12.06 -25.27 7.23
CA SER A 77 11.95 -26.70 7.58
C SER A 77 10.66 -27.37 7.07
N TYR A 78 9.63 -26.60 6.74
CA TYR A 78 8.34 -27.07 6.23
C TYR A 78 8.20 -26.89 4.72
N ALA A 79 9.11 -26.16 4.06
CA ALA A 79 9.01 -25.86 2.63
C ALA A 79 8.94 -27.13 1.78
N ALA A 80 9.77 -28.14 2.09
CA ALA A 80 9.79 -29.43 1.38
C ALA A 80 8.44 -30.18 1.43
N THR A 81 7.61 -29.92 2.44
CA THR A 81 6.28 -30.54 2.57
C THR A 81 5.24 -29.93 1.63
N PHE A 82 5.37 -28.63 1.31
CA PHE A 82 4.37 -27.89 0.54
C PHE A 82 4.74 -27.70 -0.92
N VAL A 83 6.02 -27.47 -1.21
CA VAL A 83 6.46 -27.11 -2.56
C VAL A 83 6.06 -28.15 -3.62
N PRO A 84 6.32 -29.46 -3.46
CA PRO A 84 5.88 -30.46 -4.43
C PRO A 84 4.35 -30.50 -4.58
N VAL A 85 3.62 -30.36 -3.46
CA VAL A 85 2.16 -30.39 -3.44
C VAL A 85 1.57 -29.19 -4.19
N ILE A 86 2.14 -28.00 -4.01
CA ILE A 86 1.71 -26.79 -4.71
C ILE A 86 1.97 -26.93 -6.21
N PHE A 87 3.17 -27.39 -6.62
CA PHE A 87 3.47 -27.60 -8.04
C PHE A 87 2.53 -28.61 -8.70
N GLU A 88 2.23 -29.73 -8.04
CA GLU A 88 1.25 -30.70 -8.54
C GLU A 88 -0.18 -30.11 -8.59
N LYS A 89 -0.54 -29.22 -7.64
CA LYS A 89 -1.87 -28.59 -7.59
C LYS A 89 -2.04 -27.48 -8.65
N PHE A 90 -0.97 -26.97 -9.23
CA PHE A 90 -1.04 -26.06 -10.38
C PHE A 90 -1.68 -26.69 -11.63
N LYS A 91 -2.12 -27.95 -11.63
CA LYS A 91 -3.08 -28.42 -12.64
C LYS A 91 -4.42 -27.67 -12.64
N GLU A 92 -4.79 -27.01 -11.53
CA GLU A 92 -6.01 -26.20 -11.45
C GLU A 92 -5.83 -24.83 -12.13
N LYS A 93 -6.75 -24.50 -13.04
CA LYS A 93 -6.72 -23.25 -13.83
C LYS A 93 -7.54 -22.12 -13.21
N LYS A 94 -8.54 -22.44 -12.38
CA LYS A 94 -9.44 -21.44 -11.79
C LYS A 94 -8.67 -20.51 -10.85
N ALA A 95 -8.76 -19.21 -11.10
CA ALA A 95 -8.18 -18.15 -10.29
C ALA A 95 -8.43 -18.34 -8.77
N LEU A 96 -9.63 -18.81 -8.41
CA LEU A 96 -10.03 -19.10 -7.02
C LEU A 96 -9.02 -19.95 -6.24
N LEU A 97 -8.35 -20.91 -6.88
CA LEU A 97 -7.31 -21.73 -6.25
C LEU A 97 -5.92 -21.42 -6.80
N ARG A 98 -5.80 -21.15 -8.11
CA ARG A 98 -4.53 -20.82 -8.75
C ARG A 98 -3.84 -19.63 -8.06
N ASP A 99 -4.57 -18.54 -7.81
CA ASP A 99 -3.95 -17.32 -7.27
C ASP A 99 -3.47 -17.51 -5.82
N PRO A 100 -4.26 -18.15 -4.91
CA PRO A 100 -3.75 -18.54 -3.60
C PRO A 100 -2.55 -19.50 -3.63
N LEU A 101 -2.43 -20.39 -4.62
CA LEU A 101 -1.27 -21.25 -4.78
C LEU A 101 -0.02 -20.45 -5.19
N ILE A 102 -0.19 -19.46 -6.08
CA ILE A 102 0.89 -18.53 -6.46
C ILE A 102 1.35 -17.75 -5.24
N GLU A 103 0.42 -17.16 -4.47
CA GLU A 103 0.75 -16.44 -3.24
C GLU A 103 1.46 -17.34 -2.22
N ALA A 104 1.05 -18.60 -2.10
CA ALA A 104 1.67 -19.55 -1.19
C ALA A 104 3.11 -19.87 -1.59
N ILE A 105 3.38 -20.22 -2.85
CA ILE A 105 4.75 -20.54 -3.28
C ILE A 105 5.67 -19.32 -3.21
N ASP A 106 5.16 -18.13 -3.54
CA ASP A 106 5.93 -16.88 -3.48
C ASP A 106 6.21 -16.46 -2.02
N ALA A 107 5.34 -16.81 -1.06
CA ALA A 107 5.60 -16.61 0.36
C ALA A 107 6.56 -17.65 0.96
N ILE A 108 6.56 -18.89 0.44
CA ILE A 108 7.47 -19.96 0.88
C ILE A 108 8.89 -19.71 0.37
N TYR A 109 9.05 -19.24 -0.87
CA TYR A 109 10.34 -19.13 -1.52
C TYR A 109 11.41 -18.37 -0.70
N PRO A 110 11.13 -17.19 -0.10
CA PRO A 110 12.10 -16.47 0.74
C PRO A 110 12.54 -17.21 2.02
N THR A 111 11.88 -18.31 2.36
CA THR A 111 12.16 -19.11 3.57
C THR A 111 13.07 -20.31 3.28
N THR A 112 13.35 -20.57 2.00
CA THR A 112 14.20 -21.67 1.52
C THR A 112 15.15 -21.18 0.43
N SER A 113 15.99 -22.06 -0.11
CA SER A 113 16.82 -21.77 -1.28
C SER A 113 16.25 -22.46 -2.52
N ILE A 114 16.54 -21.92 -3.71
CA ILE A 114 16.14 -22.56 -4.97
C ILE A 114 16.85 -23.90 -5.17
N ASP A 115 18.08 -24.07 -4.65
CA ASP A 115 18.79 -25.35 -4.62
C ASP A 115 17.97 -26.42 -3.88
N ALA A 116 17.40 -26.08 -2.71
CA ALA A 116 16.61 -27.01 -1.90
C ALA A 116 15.27 -27.41 -2.55
N ILE A 117 14.80 -26.67 -3.55
CA ILE A 117 13.54 -26.96 -4.28
C ILE A 117 13.76 -27.24 -5.76
N CYS A 118 15.01 -27.46 -6.19
CA CYS A 118 15.36 -27.69 -7.59
C CYS A 118 14.70 -28.96 -8.14
N ASP A 119 14.73 -30.06 -7.38
CA ASP A 119 14.16 -31.35 -7.82
C ASP A 119 12.63 -31.29 -8.03
N PRO A 120 11.83 -30.76 -7.08
CA PRO A 120 10.39 -30.56 -7.31
C PRO A 120 10.07 -29.69 -8.53
N ILE A 121 10.87 -28.65 -8.80
CA ILE A 121 10.69 -27.80 -9.98
C ILE A 121 10.98 -28.57 -11.26
N ALA A 122 12.10 -29.31 -11.29
CA ALA A 122 12.48 -30.13 -12.44
C ALA A 122 11.43 -31.20 -12.73
N GLU A 123 10.89 -31.84 -11.70
CA GLU A 123 9.79 -32.81 -11.81
C GLU A 123 8.53 -32.14 -12.40
N ALA A 124 8.17 -30.96 -11.90
CA ALA A 124 6.99 -30.22 -12.35
C ALA A 124 7.07 -29.82 -13.83
N LEU A 125 8.24 -29.37 -14.31
CA LEU A 125 8.49 -29.08 -15.73
C LEU A 125 8.34 -30.35 -16.61
N GLY A 126 8.62 -31.52 -16.05
CA GLY A 126 8.49 -32.81 -16.73
C GLY A 126 7.07 -33.38 -16.77
N LYS A 127 6.12 -32.85 -15.97
CA LYS A 127 4.74 -33.37 -15.94
C LYS A 127 4.01 -33.11 -17.26
N PRO A 128 3.10 -33.99 -17.71
CA PRO A 128 2.39 -33.80 -18.98
C PRO A 128 1.36 -32.66 -18.96
N ASN A 129 0.93 -32.20 -17.77
CA ASN A 129 -0.11 -31.17 -17.67
C ASN A 129 0.43 -29.78 -18.06
N PRO A 130 -0.14 -29.11 -19.08
CA PRO A 130 0.31 -27.80 -19.52
C PRO A 130 0.28 -26.74 -18.42
N ASN A 131 -0.75 -26.74 -17.57
CA ASN A 131 -0.90 -25.71 -16.54
C ASN A 131 0.16 -25.82 -15.44
N ILE A 132 0.58 -27.04 -15.10
CA ILE A 132 1.73 -27.25 -14.19
C ILE A 132 2.98 -26.60 -14.80
N LYS A 133 3.26 -26.84 -16.09
CA LYS A 133 4.42 -26.22 -16.77
C LYS A 133 4.30 -24.70 -16.86
N ILE A 134 3.12 -24.16 -17.18
CA ILE A 134 2.86 -22.70 -17.26
C ILE A 134 3.19 -22.06 -15.91
N GLN A 135 2.58 -22.54 -14.82
CA GLN A 135 2.76 -21.94 -13.50
C GLN A 135 4.17 -22.15 -12.96
N THR A 136 4.81 -23.28 -13.26
CA THR A 136 6.21 -23.54 -12.89
C THR A 136 7.15 -22.58 -13.61
N ASN A 137 6.99 -22.36 -14.91
CA ASN A 137 7.79 -21.39 -15.66
C ASN A 137 7.53 -19.95 -15.20
N GLN A 138 6.28 -19.59 -14.89
CA GLN A 138 5.96 -18.27 -14.34
C GLN A 138 6.59 -18.05 -12.96
N PHE A 139 6.61 -19.07 -12.10
CA PHE A 139 7.36 -19.04 -10.84
C PHE A 139 8.86 -18.82 -11.09
N LEU A 140 9.45 -19.56 -12.04
CA LEU A 140 10.85 -19.39 -12.40
C LEU A 140 11.17 -18.02 -12.97
N TYR A 141 10.26 -17.40 -13.74
CA TYR A 141 10.40 -16.01 -14.15
C TYR A 141 10.49 -15.07 -12.94
N ARG A 142 9.54 -15.16 -12.00
CA ARG A 142 9.50 -14.34 -10.79
C ARG A 142 10.73 -14.52 -9.90
N VAL A 143 11.29 -15.74 -9.84
CA VAL A 143 12.49 -16.03 -9.08
C VAL A 143 13.75 -15.54 -9.79
N PHE A 144 13.96 -15.95 -11.06
CA PHE A 144 15.21 -15.64 -11.77
C PHE A 144 15.38 -14.16 -12.09
N LYS A 145 14.30 -13.39 -12.23
CA LYS A 145 14.41 -11.94 -12.46
C LYS A 145 15.08 -11.21 -11.29
N THR A 146 15.05 -11.77 -10.08
CA THR A 146 15.68 -11.19 -8.88
C THR A 146 17.18 -11.48 -8.76
N PHE A 147 17.72 -12.42 -9.54
CA PHE A 147 19.14 -12.74 -9.53
C PHE A 147 19.95 -11.84 -10.47
N ASN A 148 21.25 -11.74 -10.22
CA ASN A 148 22.25 -11.13 -11.09
C ASN A 148 23.44 -12.07 -11.28
N ALA A 149 24.43 -11.65 -12.09
CA ALA A 149 25.55 -12.51 -12.47
C ALA A 149 26.37 -13.01 -11.27
N GLN A 150 26.35 -12.29 -10.14
CA GLN A 150 27.04 -12.64 -8.91
C GLN A 150 26.20 -13.58 -8.02
N THR A 151 24.88 -13.39 -7.97
CA THR A 151 23.98 -14.13 -7.06
C THR A 151 23.31 -15.35 -7.70
N ALA A 152 23.41 -15.50 -9.02
CA ALA A 152 22.75 -16.59 -9.74
C ALA A 152 23.26 -17.99 -9.34
N PRO A 153 22.36 -18.94 -9.01
CA PRO A 153 22.72 -20.29 -8.59
C PRO A 153 23.09 -21.15 -9.80
N LYS A 154 24.39 -21.16 -10.14
CA LYS A 154 24.93 -21.76 -11.38
C LYS A 154 24.52 -23.23 -11.58
N THR A 155 24.48 -24.03 -10.52
CA THR A 155 24.09 -25.45 -10.61
C THR A 155 22.61 -25.59 -10.97
N VAL A 156 21.73 -24.84 -10.30
CA VAL A 156 20.29 -24.85 -10.59
C VAL A 156 20.00 -24.33 -11.99
N VAL A 157 20.69 -23.27 -12.43
CA VAL A 157 20.56 -22.76 -13.80
C VAL A 157 20.98 -23.82 -14.82
N LYS A 158 22.06 -24.57 -14.58
CA LYS A 158 22.48 -25.70 -15.44
C LYS A 158 21.45 -26.82 -15.51
N THR A 159 20.80 -27.13 -14.40
CA THR A 159 19.78 -28.19 -14.35
C THR A 159 18.47 -27.75 -15.03
N LEU A 160 18.00 -26.53 -14.75
CA LEU A 160 16.66 -26.11 -15.17
C LEU A 160 16.60 -25.53 -16.58
N THR A 161 17.65 -24.83 -17.05
CA THR A 161 17.62 -24.16 -18.38
C THR A 161 17.29 -25.11 -19.53
N PRO A 162 17.88 -26.33 -19.63
CA PRO A 162 17.53 -27.28 -20.69
C PRO A 162 16.08 -27.77 -20.62
N LEU A 163 15.54 -27.96 -19.40
CA LEU A 163 14.15 -28.38 -19.20
C LEU A 163 13.16 -27.29 -19.64
N ILE A 164 13.47 -26.03 -19.34
CA ILE A 164 12.69 -24.87 -19.78
C ILE A 164 12.80 -24.72 -21.31
N ALA A 165 14.00 -24.87 -21.88
CA ALA A 165 14.22 -24.78 -23.32
C ALA A 165 13.38 -25.81 -24.09
N LYS A 166 13.25 -27.04 -23.56
CA LYS A 166 12.34 -28.05 -24.13
C LYS A 166 10.87 -27.60 -24.12
N CYS A 167 10.44 -26.86 -23.11
CA CYS A 167 9.06 -26.34 -23.03
C CYS A 167 8.73 -25.34 -24.14
N THR A 168 9.73 -24.71 -24.77
CA THR A 168 9.52 -23.78 -25.91
C THR A 168 8.99 -24.48 -27.17
N GLY A 169 9.09 -25.80 -27.24
CA GLY A 169 8.58 -26.64 -28.34
C GLY A 169 7.26 -27.34 -28.05
N GLU A 170 6.63 -27.08 -26.89
CA GLU A 170 5.35 -27.70 -26.51
C GLU A 170 4.21 -27.21 -27.41
N SER A 171 3.17 -28.02 -27.57
CA SER A 171 2.01 -27.71 -28.42
C SER A 171 1.16 -26.55 -27.87
N ASP A 172 1.06 -26.44 -26.55
CA ASP A 172 0.33 -25.39 -25.85
C ASP A 172 1.06 -24.03 -25.94
N ALA A 173 0.36 -23.00 -26.42
CA ALA A 173 0.95 -21.69 -26.66
C ALA A 173 1.33 -20.95 -25.36
N GLU A 174 0.57 -21.14 -24.28
CA GLU A 174 0.84 -20.51 -22.99
C GLU A 174 2.06 -21.15 -22.32
N VAL A 175 2.26 -22.47 -22.48
CA VAL A 175 3.49 -23.14 -22.02
C VAL A 175 4.71 -22.55 -22.71
N ARG A 176 4.65 -22.36 -24.04
CA ARG A 176 5.75 -21.74 -24.80
C ARG A 176 6.02 -20.33 -24.30
N GLU A 177 4.99 -19.48 -24.18
CA GLU A 177 5.15 -18.09 -23.73
C GLU A 177 5.76 -18.01 -22.33
N ALA A 178 5.26 -18.81 -21.37
CA ALA A 178 5.81 -18.86 -20.02
C ALA A 178 7.27 -19.33 -20.01
N SER A 179 7.62 -20.30 -20.87
CA SER A 179 9.02 -20.76 -20.99
C SER A 179 9.95 -19.69 -21.56
N PHE A 180 9.50 -18.89 -22.55
CA PHE A 180 10.28 -17.75 -23.04
C PHE A 180 10.50 -16.70 -21.94
N ALA A 181 9.49 -16.45 -21.12
CA ALA A 181 9.62 -15.58 -19.96
C ALA A 181 10.71 -16.08 -19.00
N ALA A 182 10.62 -17.35 -18.56
CA ALA A 182 11.60 -17.95 -17.66
C ALA A 182 13.03 -17.91 -18.23
N LEU A 183 13.22 -18.18 -19.54
CA LEU A 183 14.52 -18.07 -20.20
C LEU A 183 15.02 -16.63 -20.29
N GLY A 184 14.13 -15.65 -20.51
CA GLY A 184 14.46 -14.22 -20.51
C GLY A 184 14.98 -13.77 -19.14
N ALA A 185 14.33 -14.21 -18.05
CA ALA A 185 14.79 -13.96 -16.69
C ALA A 185 16.13 -14.65 -16.39
N ILE A 186 16.35 -15.88 -16.84
CA ILE A 186 17.65 -16.55 -16.72
C ILE A 186 18.73 -15.79 -17.51
N MET A 187 18.40 -15.33 -18.72
CA MET A 187 19.32 -14.54 -19.55
C MET A 187 19.73 -13.23 -18.85
N LYS A 188 18.80 -12.61 -18.12
CA LYS A 188 19.08 -11.47 -17.24
C LYS A 188 20.00 -11.88 -16.08
N ALA A 189 19.70 -12.99 -15.42
CA ALA A 189 20.43 -13.45 -14.23
C ALA A 189 21.89 -13.84 -14.53
N ILE A 190 22.19 -14.54 -15.63
CA ILE A 190 23.55 -15.06 -15.92
C ILE A 190 24.25 -14.38 -17.09
N GLY A 191 23.57 -13.45 -17.77
CA GLY A 191 24.04 -12.75 -18.96
C GLY A 191 23.84 -13.54 -20.27
N LYS A 192 23.61 -12.80 -21.35
CA LYS A 192 23.29 -13.32 -22.69
C LYS A 192 24.28 -14.38 -23.19
N SER A 193 25.58 -14.14 -23.06
CA SER A 193 26.62 -15.07 -23.53
C SER A 193 26.56 -16.44 -22.83
N ASN A 194 26.33 -16.47 -21.51
CA ASN A 194 26.25 -17.72 -20.75
C ASN A 194 24.93 -18.44 -21.02
N ALA A 195 23.81 -17.71 -21.07
CA ALA A 195 22.50 -18.30 -21.36
C ALA A 195 22.47 -18.96 -22.74
N MET A 196 23.04 -18.31 -23.77
CA MET A 196 23.09 -18.86 -25.14
C MET A 196 23.75 -20.24 -25.20
N LYS A 197 24.79 -20.50 -24.40
CA LYS A 197 25.47 -21.81 -24.34
C LYS A 197 24.61 -22.94 -23.78
N MET A 198 23.49 -22.59 -23.14
CA MET A 198 22.63 -23.51 -22.39
C MET A 198 21.26 -23.70 -23.05
N LEU A 199 20.96 -22.94 -24.10
CA LEU A 199 19.68 -22.95 -24.82
C LEU A 199 19.58 -24.04 -25.90
N GLY A 200 20.68 -24.73 -26.22
CA GLY A 200 20.71 -25.76 -27.27
C GLY A 200 20.18 -25.21 -28.60
N ASP A 201 19.30 -25.95 -29.27
CA ASP A 201 18.72 -25.55 -30.56
C ASP A 201 17.91 -24.25 -30.51
N VAL A 202 17.39 -23.87 -29.33
CA VAL A 202 16.65 -22.61 -29.15
C VAL A 202 17.54 -21.40 -29.44
N ALA A 203 18.85 -21.51 -29.20
CA ALA A 203 19.81 -20.43 -29.49
C ALA A 203 19.90 -20.10 -31.00
N ASN A 204 19.55 -21.05 -31.86
CA ASN A 204 19.62 -20.91 -33.32
C ASN A 204 18.28 -20.49 -33.95
N ASP A 205 17.18 -20.54 -33.18
CA ASP A 205 15.85 -20.13 -33.64
C ASP A 205 15.62 -18.63 -33.39
N LYS A 206 15.73 -17.84 -34.44
CA LYS A 206 15.61 -16.37 -34.38
C LYS A 206 14.27 -15.92 -33.78
N ALA A 207 13.16 -16.58 -34.10
CA ALA A 207 11.84 -16.19 -33.62
C ALA A 207 11.66 -16.48 -32.12
N LYS A 208 12.21 -17.60 -31.64
CA LYS A 208 12.24 -17.91 -30.21
C LYS A 208 13.15 -16.95 -29.45
N MET A 209 14.33 -16.65 -30.00
CA MET A 209 15.27 -15.72 -29.39
C MET A 209 14.71 -14.30 -29.26
N GLU A 210 13.97 -13.80 -30.25
CA GLU A 210 13.30 -12.50 -30.18
C GLU A 210 12.27 -12.44 -29.03
N ARG A 211 11.52 -13.52 -28.81
CA ARG A 211 10.59 -13.63 -27.67
C ARG A 211 11.31 -13.69 -26.33
N ILE A 212 12.42 -14.42 -26.24
CA ILE A 212 13.25 -14.48 -25.03
C ILE A 212 13.83 -13.09 -24.72
N GLU A 213 14.33 -12.38 -25.73
CA GLU A 213 14.86 -11.02 -25.58
C GLU A 213 13.80 -10.02 -25.12
N LYS A 214 12.57 -10.11 -25.64
CA LYS A 214 11.44 -9.30 -25.14
C LYS A 214 11.27 -9.47 -23.63
N PHE A 215 11.27 -10.69 -23.12
CA PHE A 215 11.13 -10.95 -21.68
C PHE A 215 12.38 -10.61 -20.86
N TYR A 216 13.57 -10.66 -21.46
CA TYR A 216 14.79 -10.12 -20.86
C TYR A 216 14.64 -8.62 -20.58
N PHE A 217 14.21 -7.83 -21.58
CA PHE A 217 14.00 -6.39 -21.41
C PHE A 217 12.88 -6.11 -20.41
N GLN A 218 11.80 -6.88 -20.46
CA GLN A 218 10.72 -6.78 -19.47
C GLN A 218 11.23 -7.04 -18.05
N ALA A 219 12.06 -8.07 -17.83
CA ALA A 219 12.63 -8.35 -16.51
C ALA A 219 13.55 -7.22 -16.01
N VAL A 220 14.32 -6.58 -16.90
CA VAL A 220 15.15 -5.42 -16.56
C VAL A 220 14.28 -4.20 -16.20
N GLU A 221 13.21 -3.96 -16.94
CA GLU A 221 12.27 -2.87 -16.66
C GLU A 221 11.53 -3.10 -15.34
N GLU A 222 11.03 -4.31 -15.10
CA GLU A 222 10.38 -4.69 -13.85
C GLU A 222 11.33 -4.54 -12.65
N GLU A 223 12.59 -4.95 -12.75
CA GLU A 223 13.59 -4.74 -11.69
C GLU A 223 13.83 -3.25 -11.46
N ALA A 224 13.95 -2.42 -12.50
CA ALA A 224 14.11 -0.98 -12.34
C ALA A 224 12.89 -0.34 -11.65
N GLN A 225 11.68 -0.78 -12.00
CA GLN A 225 10.44 -0.34 -11.36
C GLN A 225 10.34 -0.83 -9.91
N GLU A 226 10.72 -2.08 -9.64
CA GLU A 226 10.75 -2.67 -8.30
C GLU A 226 11.83 -2.02 -7.43
N GLU A 227 12.98 -1.65 -7.97
CA GLU A 227 14.01 -0.86 -7.29
C GLU A 227 13.54 0.57 -7.04
N GLU A 228 12.84 1.21 -7.98
CA GLU A 228 12.27 2.54 -7.78
C GLU A 228 11.14 2.49 -6.76
N ALA A 229 10.31 1.43 -6.80
CA ALA A 229 9.26 1.16 -5.82
C ALA A 229 9.84 0.77 -4.46
N ALA A 230 10.95 0.03 -4.40
CA ALA A 230 11.67 -0.31 -3.19
C ALA A 230 12.41 0.91 -2.66
N LYS A 231 13.00 1.77 -3.47
CA LYS A 231 13.53 3.08 -3.04
C LYS A 231 12.42 3.99 -2.52
N LYS A 232 11.25 3.98 -3.15
CA LYS A 232 10.05 4.68 -2.64
C LYS A 232 9.53 4.04 -1.36
N ALA A 233 9.52 2.71 -1.26
CA ALA A 233 9.02 1.94 -0.13
C ALA A 233 10.01 1.98 1.04
N THR A 234 11.31 2.02 0.81
CA THR A 234 12.39 2.28 1.79
C THR A 234 12.42 3.76 2.12
N ALA A 235 12.08 4.70 1.23
CA ALA A 235 11.78 6.08 1.65
C ALA A 235 10.47 6.16 2.48
N GLN A 236 9.53 5.23 2.28
CA GLN A 236 8.30 5.09 3.07
C GLN A 236 8.48 4.24 4.34
N GLN A 237 9.47 3.35 4.39
CA GLN A 237 9.87 2.52 5.53
C GLN A 237 10.94 3.21 6.35
N ASP A 238 11.76 4.07 5.80
CA ASP A 238 12.52 5.06 6.56
C ASP A 238 11.58 6.16 7.06
N ALA A 239 10.40 6.35 6.45
CA ALA A 239 9.32 7.15 7.03
C ALA A 239 8.40 6.38 8.03
N ALA A 240 8.51 5.04 8.13
CA ALA A 240 7.64 4.22 8.99
C ALA A 240 8.39 3.27 9.97
N ALA A 241 9.70 3.14 9.83
CA ALA A 241 10.64 2.38 10.65
C ALA A 241 11.80 3.25 11.15
N ALA A 242 11.94 4.48 10.66
CA ALA A 242 12.35 5.54 11.57
C ALA A 242 11.11 5.91 12.40
N VAL A 243 11.02 5.31 13.58
CA VAL A 243 10.74 6.20 14.70
C VAL A 243 11.92 7.16 14.73
N GLU A 244 11.63 8.34 14.17
CA GLU A 244 12.33 9.60 14.30
C GLU A 244 13.77 9.66 13.78
N PRO A 245 14.00 10.16 12.54
CA PRO A 245 15.10 11.09 12.34
C PRO A 245 14.63 12.43 12.94
N TYR A 246 14.62 12.52 14.28
CA TYR A 246 14.00 13.58 15.07
C TYR A 246 12.48 13.72 14.79
N SER A 247 11.62 13.65 15.80
CA SER A 247 10.29 14.27 15.68
C SER A 247 10.51 15.63 15.06
N TRP A 248 9.65 16.05 14.14
CA TRP A 248 9.62 17.44 13.69
C TRP A 248 9.75 18.42 14.87
N ASP A 249 9.24 18.06 16.05
CA ASP A 249 9.33 18.84 17.28
C ASP A 249 10.77 18.96 17.83
N PHE A 250 11.62 17.97 17.58
CA PHE A 250 13.04 17.91 17.97
C PHE A 250 14.01 18.32 16.86
N ALA A 251 13.58 18.40 15.60
CA ALA A 251 14.42 18.91 14.53
C ALA A 251 14.66 20.42 14.69
N ASP A 252 15.84 20.90 14.32
CA ASP A 252 16.12 22.34 14.31
C ASP A 252 15.35 23.03 13.18
N PRO A 253 14.73 24.19 13.42
CA PRO A 253 14.12 24.97 12.34
C PRO A 253 15.20 25.47 11.36
N ILE A 254 15.02 25.16 10.08
CA ILE A 254 15.99 25.53 9.04
C ILE A 254 15.33 26.46 8.02
N ASP A 255 15.95 27.62 7.78
CA ASP A 255 15.66 28.45 6.62
C ASP A 255 16.33 27.83 5.37
N ILE A 256 15.49 27.40 4.41
CA ILE A 256 15.94 26.81 3.14
C ILE A 256 16.03 27.84 2.01
N LEU A 257 15.49 29.05 2.19
CA LEU A 257 15.47 30.07 1.13
C LEU A 257 16.87 30.48 0.67
N PRO A 258 17.86 30.70 1.58
CA PRO A 258 19.23 30.99 1.19
C PRO A 258 19.95 29.82 0.51
N LYS A 259 19.41 28.60 0.62
CA LYS A 259 19.99 27.37 0.06
C LYS A 259 19.49 27.07 -1.36
N LEU A 260 18.56 27.88 -1.88
CA LEU A 260 18.04 27.70 -3.23
C LEU A 260 19.14 27.88 -4.28
N PRO A 261 19.07 27.17 -5.42
CA PRO A 261 20.02 27.37 -6.50
C PRO A 261 20.10 28.84 -6.93
N ASN A 262 21.32 29.28 -7.28
CA ASN A 262 21.50 30.54 -7.99
C ASN A 262 20.59 30.56 -9.23
N HIS A 263 20.06 31.73 -9.58
CA HIS A 263 19.12 31.90 -10.70
C HIS A 263 17.76 31.19 -10.51
N PHE A 264 17.34 30.82 -9.29
CA PHE A 264 16.04 30.17 -9.05
C PHE A 264 14.86 30.87 -9.75
N GLN A 265 14.77 32.20 -9.59
CA GLN A 265 13.68 33.01 -10.15
C GLN A 265 13.73 33.10 -11.69
N GLU A 266 14.92 33.04 -12.27
CA GLU A 266 15.09 33.03 -13.73
C GLU A 266 14.69 31.66 -14.31
N LEU A 267 15.19 30.58 -13.71
CA LEU A 267 14.93 29.21 -14.15
C LEU A 267 13.45 28.83 -14.00
N ILE A 268 12.79 29.24 -12.92
CA ILE A 268 11.37 28.96 -12.71
C ILE A 268 10.47 29.73 -13.69
N ALA A 269 10.95 30.85 -14.24
CA ALA A 269 10.27 31.62 -15.28
C ALA A 269 10.65 31.17 -16.70
N SER A 270 11.55 30.20 -16.87
CA SER A 270 12.03 29.75 -18.17
C SER A 270 10.90 29.24 -19.07
N LYS A 271 11.02 29.50 -20.37
CA LYS A 271 10.13 28.92 -21.38
C LYS A 271 10.32 27.40 -21.52
N LYS A 272 11.49 26.86 -21.15
CA LYS A 272 11.78 25.43 -21.21
C LYS A 272 11.28 24.73 -19.95
N TRP A 273 10.28 23.87 -20.12
CA TRP A 273 9.65 23.16 -18.99
C TRP A 273 10.63 22.26 -18.21
N LYS A 274 11.69 21.75 -18.85
CA LYS A 274 12.72 20.94 -18.17
C LYS A 274 13.50 21.77 -17.14
N GLU A 275 13.87 23.00 -17.48
CA GLU A 275 14.58 23.90 -16.55
C GLU A 275 13.68 24.27 -15.37
N ARG A 276 12.38 24.55 -15.62
CA ARG A 276 11.40 24.77 -14.54
C ARG A 276 11.22 23.54 -13.64
N LYS A 277 11.20 22.34 -14.21
CA LYS A 277 11.08 21.08 -13.46
C LYS A 277 12.31 20.85 -12.58
N GLU A 278 13.50 20.98 -13.14
CA GLU A 278 14.77 20.75 -12.45
C GLU A 278 14.95 21.68 -11.24
N VAL A 279 14.64 22.96 -11.40
CA VAL A 279 14.74 23.92 -10.29
C VAL A 279 13.69 23.66 -9.19
N LEU A 280 12.50 23.17 -9.55
CA LEU A 280 11.51 22.71 -8.58
C LEU A 280 11.93 21.41 -7.88
N GLU A 281 12.63 20.51 -8.58
CA GLU A 281 13.17 19.28 -7.98
C GLU A 281 14.25 19.62 -6.95
N ALA A 282 15.07 20.64 -7.19
CA ALA A 282 16.02 21.15 -6.20
C ALA A 282 15.32 21.72 -4.96
N LEU A 283 14.26 22.53 -5.13
CA LEU A 283 13.43 23.01 -4.00
C LEU A 283 12.77 21.85 -3.25
N LEU A 284 12.23 20.86 -3.97
CA LEU A 284 11.60 19.69 -3.37
C LEU A 284 12.59 18.90 -2.52
N GLN A 285 13.81 18.69 -3.02
CA GLN A 285 14.86 18.00 -2.28
C GLN A 285 15.20 18.75 -0.99
N LEU A 286 15.44 20.06 -1.06
CA LEU A 286 15.70 20.90 0.12
C LEU A 286 14.56 20.82 1.15
N ALA A 287 13.30 20.90 0.71
CA ALA A 287 12.16 20.81 1.62
C ALA A 287 11.96 19.39 2.20
N THR A 288 12.44 18.36 1.51
CA THR A 288 12.38 16.96 1.98
C THR A 288 13.48 16.68 3.00
N ASP A 289 14.69 17.17 2.77
CA ASP A 289 15.85 16.96 3.65
C ASP A 289 15.75 17.75 4.96
N ASN A 290 14.94 18.82 4.97
CA ASN A 290 14.77 19.70 6.13
C ASN A 290 13.33 19.63 6.63
N ILE A 291 13.04 18.63 7.47
CA ILE A 291 11.68 18.32 7.91
C ILE A 291 11.00 19.44 8.72
N ARG A 292 11.77 20.32 9.39
CA ARG A 292 11.27 21.49 10.13
C ARG A 292 11.79 22.78 9.50
N LEU A 293 10.90 23.54 8.89
CA LEU A 293 11.22 24.81 8.22
C LEU A 293 11.13 25.96 9.22
N ASP A 294 12.05 26.93 9.15
CA ASP A 294 12.02 28.11 10.03
C ASP A 294 10.84 29.03 9.65
N PRO A 295 9.80 29.14 10.49
CA PRO A 295 8.64 29.97 10.16
C PRO A 295 8.92 31.47 10.13
N LYS A 296 10.12 31.93 10.52
CA LYS A 296 10.56 33.33 10.37
C LYS A 296 10.97 33.67 8.94
N ALA A 297 11.29 32.67 8.13
CA ALA A 297 11.64 32.86 6.72
C ALA A 297 10.40 33.23 5.89
N ASN A 298 10.59 34.08 4.87
CA ASN A 298 9.49 34.59 4.05
C ASN A 298 9.09 33.63 2.92
N TYR A 299 8.40 32.54 3.27
CA TYR A 299 7.93 31.54 2.28
C TYR A 299 6.80 32.03 1.36
N GLY A 300 6.19 33.20 1.64
CA GLY A 300 5.01 33.67 0.92
C GLY A 300 5.21 33.80 -0.59
N GLU A 301 6.36 34.30 -1.04
CA GLU A 301 6.67 34.47 -2.46
C GLU A 301 6.83 33.11 -3.17
N ILE A 302 7.48 32.15 -2.53
CA ILE A 302 7.64 30.80 -3.08
C ILE A 302 6.30 30.09 -3.15
N VAL A 303 5.48 30.17 -2.10
CA VAL A 303 4.16 29.54 -2.09
C VAL A 303 3.27 30.17 -3.17
N ALA A 304 3.32 31.50 -3.36
CA ALA A 304 2.60 32.17 -4.45
C ALA A 304 3.09 31.70 -5.83
N THR A 305 4.41 31.53 -6.00
CA THR A 305 5.02 31.04 -7.24
C THR A 305 4.58 29.60 -7.54
N LEU A 306 4.64 28.70 -6.57
CA LEU A 306 4.17 27.31 -6.70
C LEU A 306 2.68 27.25 -7.02
N THR A 307 1.87 28.08 -6.36
CA THR A 307 0.43 28.18 -6.61
C THR A 307 0.14 28.65 -8.04
N LYS A 308 0.91 29.65 -8.54
CA LYS A 308 0.80 30.13 -9.92
C LYS A 308 1.20 29.07 -10.93
N ILE A 309 2.26 28.31 -10.68
CA ILE A 309 2.70 27.19 -11.53
C ILE A 309 1.60 26.12 -11.59
N LEU A 310 1.08 25.71 -10.43
CA LEU A 310 0.02 24.72 -10.37
C LEU A 310 -1.23 25.16 -11.14
N SER A 311 -1.59 26.44 -11.04
CA SER A 311 -2.72 27.04 -11.76
C SER A 311 -2.48 27.14 -13.27
N LYS A 312 -1.32 27.68 -13.70
CA LYS A 312 -1.12 28.20 -15.06
C LYS A 312 -0.10 27.45 -15.92
N ASP A 313 0.76 26.61 -15.34
CA ASP A 313 1.76 25.89 -16.14
C ASP A 313 1.10 24.84 -17.03
N ALA A 314 1.45 24.86 -18.31
CA ALA A 314 0.91 23.95 -19.32
C ALA A 314 1.51 22.54 -19.23
N ASN A 315 2.69 22.37 -18.60
CA ASN A 315 3.34 21.08 -18.49
C ASN A 315 2.96 20.36 -17.20
N ILE A 316 2.30 19.22 -17.35
CA ILE A 316 1.83 18.39 -16.24
C ILE A 316 2.96 17.90 -15.32
N ASN A 317 4.16 17.66 -15.83
CA ASN A 317 5.29 17.22 -15.02
C ASN A 317 5.76 18.34 -14.07
N VAL A 318 5.77 19.59 -14.56
CA VAL A 318 6.13 20.76 -13.73
C VAL A 318 5.07 20.97 -12.65
N CYS A 319 3.79 20.88 -13.00
CA CYS A 319 2.68 20.94 -12.04
C CYS A 319 2.81 19.85 -10.95
N ALA A 320 3.21 18.63 -11.32
CA ALA A 320 3.36 17.52 -10.38
C ALA A 320 4.46 17.77 -9.35
N VAL A 321 5.61 18.30 -9.77
CA VAL A 321 6.68 18.67 -8.83
C VAL A 321 6.28 19.88 -7.97
N ALA A 322 5.57 20.86 -8.54
CA ALA A 322 5.06 22.00 -7.76
C ALA A 322 4.10 21.57 -6.65
N ALA A 323 3.18 20.63 -6.94
CA ALA A 323 2.29 20.06 -5.94
C ALA A 323 3.07 19.37 -4.81
N LYS A 324 4.11 18.59 -5.15
CA LYS A 324 5.00 17.96 -4.15
C LYS A 324 5.75 18.99 -3.30
N CYS A 325 6.21 20.10 -3.89
CA CYS A 325 6.84 21.18 -3.13
C CYS A 325 5.86 21.78 -2.12
N ILE A 326 4.61 22.06 -2.53
CA ILE A 326 3.55 22.54 -1.63
C ILE A 326 3.33 21.55 -0.48
N THR A 327 3.28 20.24 -0.77
CA THR A 327 3.16 19.19 0.26
C THR A 327 4.27 19.28 1.30
N GLN A 328 5.54 19.39 0.88
CA GLN A 328 6.66 19.45 1.82
C GLN A 328 6.71 20.77 2.59
N LEU A 329 6.40 21.90 1.96
CA LEU A 329 6.30 23.18 2.66
C LEU A 329 5.20 23.16 3.72
N ALA A 330 4.01 22.60 3.40
CA ALA A 330 2.91 22.48 4.35
C ALA A 330 3.27 21.55 5.52
N LYS A 331 3.92 20.41 5.26
CA LYS A 331 4.41 19.48 6.31
C LYS A 331 5.50 20.12 7.17
N GLY A 332 6.42 20.86 6.56
CA GLY A 332 7.55 21.49 7.23
C GLY A 332 7.18 22.70 8.09
N LEU A 333 6.15 23.46 7.70
CA LEU A 333 5.67 24.63 8.44
C LEU A 333 4.49 24.31 9.39
N ARG A 334 3.77 23.20 9.16
CA ARG A 334 2.57 22.79 9.91
C ARG A 334 1.57 23.95 10.04
N SER A 335 1.13 24.28 11.25
CA SER A 335 0.16 25.36 11.53
C SER A 335 0.62 26.74 11.05
N LYS A 336 1.92 26.95 10.80
CA LYS A 336 2.43 28.21 10.23
C LYS A 336 2.13 28.36 8.74
N PHE A 337 1.70 27.30 8.07
CA PHE A 337 1.23 27.35 6.68
C PHE A 337 -0.20 27.90 6.54
N ALA A 338 -0.95 28.04 7.63
CA ALA A 338 -2.39 28.37 7.63
C ALA A 338 -2.76 29.59 6.76
N ASN A 339 -1.93 30.64 6.74
CA ASN A 339 -2.18 31.87 5.97
C ASN A 339 -2.17 31.65 4.44
N HIS A 340 -1.53 30.59 3.95
CA HIS A 340 -1.47 30.27 2.53
C HIS A 340 -2.59 29.33 2.08
N VAL A 341 -3.24 28.66 3.04
CA VAL A 341 -4.20 27.58 2.76
C VAL A 341 -5.34 28.04 1.84
N PRO A 342 -6.03 29.18 2.07
CA PRO A 342 -7.18 29.56 1.25
C PRO A 342 -6.84 29.66 -0.25
N SER A 343 -5.71 30.30 -0.58
CA SER A 343 -5.27 30.44 -1.98
C SER A 343 -4.78 29.14 -2.61
N VAL A 344 -4.10 28.30 -1.82
CA VAL A 344 -3.51 27.05 -2.31
C VAL A 344 -4.60 26.01 -2.53
N ILE A 345 -5.53 25.86 -1.58
CA ILE A 345 -6.56 24.83 -1.62
C ILE A 345 -7.55 25.08 -2.76
N GLU A 346 -7.88 26.34 -3.05
CA GLU A 346 -8.71 26.72 -4.19
C GLU A 346 -8.09 26.24 -5.51
N VAL A 347 -6.80 26.53 -5.73
CA VAL A 347 -6.09 26.11 -6.94
C VAL A 347 -5.98 24.59 -7.04
N ILE A 348 -5.76 23.89 -5.93
CA ILE A 348 -5.74 22.42 -5.92
C ILE A 348 -7.10 21.86 -6.34
N PHE A 349 -8.21 22.39 -5.78
CA PHE A 349 -9.55 21.98 -6.19
C PHE A 349 -9.82 22.21 -7.68
N GLU A 350 -9.38 23.35 -8.23
CA GLU A 350 -9.51 23.60 -9.67
C GLU A 350 -8.66 22.65 -10.52
N LYS A 351 -7.47 22.28 -10.03
CA LYS A 351 -6.55 21.39 -10.75
C LYS A 351 -6.98 19.92 -10.69
N PHE A 352 -7.87 19.54 -9.78
CA PHE A 352 -8.51 18.22 -9.80
C PHE A 352 -9.38 17.96 -11.03
N LYS A 353 -9.50 18.87 -12.00
CA LYS A 353 -9.95 18.50 -13.36
C LYS A 353 -9.03 17.48 -14.06
N GLU A 354 -7.76 17.39 -13.63
CA GLU A 354 -6.76 16.48 -14.20
C GLU A 354 -6.91 15.05 -13.68
N LYS A 355 -7.03 14.08 -14.60
CA LYS A 355 -7.25 12.66 -14.27
C LYS A 355 -5.99 11.80 -14.24
N LYS A 356 -4.90 12.27 -14.87
CA LYS A 356 -3.65 11.50 -14.97
C LYS A 356 -3.04 11.32 -13.58
N VAL A 357 -2.79 10.06 -13.21
CA VAL A 357 -2.18 9.64 -11.93
C VAL A 357 -0.93 10.48 -11.61
N LEU A 358 -0.11 10.77 -12.62
CA LEU A 358 1.10 11.61 -12.54
C LEU A 358 0.90 12.95 -11.79
N LEU A 359 -0.26 13.61 -11.96
CA LEU A 359 -0.57 14.86 -11.26
C LEU A 359 -1.68 14.68 -10.22
N ARG A 360 -2.66 13.80 -10.46
CA ARG A 360 -3.75 13.54 -9.53
C ARG A 360 -3.22 13.13 -8.15
N ASP A 361 -2.26 12.21 -8.09
CA ASP A 361 -1.77 11.70 -6.80
C ASP A 361 -0.98 12.76 -6.03
N PRO A 362 -0.04 13.52 -6.64
CA PRO A 362 0.57 14.69 -5.99
C PRO A 362 -0.44 15.73 -5.49
N LEU A 363 -1.53 15.99 -6.23
CA LEU A 363 -2.59 16.91 -5.79
C LEU A 363 -3.35 16.38 -4.57
N VAL A 364 -3.61 15.07 -4.51
CA VAL A 364 -4.25 14.41 -3.37
C VAL A 364 -3.36 14.50 -2.12
N GLU A 365 -2.06 14.27 -2.27
CA GLU A 365 -1.11 14.44 -1.15
C GLU A 365 -1.02 15.91 -0.71
N ALA A 366 -0.99 16.84 -1.67
CA ALA A 366 -0.91 18.26 -1.39
C ALA A 366 -2.14 18.77 -0.63
N ILE A 367 -3.36 18.40 -1.04
CA ILE A 367 -4.56 18.86 -0.33
C ILE A 367 -4.63 18.33 1.09
N ASP A 368 -4.21 17.08 1.33
CA ASP A 368 -4.23 16.49 2.66
C ASP A 368 -3.18 17.16 3.58
N ALA A 369 -1.98 17.47 3.07
CA ALA A 369 -0.95 18.21 3.81
C ALA A 369 -1.34 19.66 4.10
N VAL A 370 -1.93 20.35 3.11
CA VAL A 370 -2.42 21.74 3.25
C VAL A 370 -3.59 21.79 4.25
N TYR A 371 -4.51 20.83 4.20
CA TYR A 371 -5.61 20.73 5.15
C TYR A 371 -5.13 20.51 6.60
N ALA A 372 -4.05 19.74 6.79
CA ALA A 372 -3.47 19.50 8.12
C ALA A 372 -2.98 20.78 8.82
N ALA A 373 -2.76 21.88 8.08
CA ALA A 373 -2.41 23.18 8.63
C ALA A 373 -3.61 24.05 9.05
N THR A 374 -4.85 23.58 8.84
CA THR A 374 -6.08 24.35 9.05
C THR A 374 -7.22 23.48 9.60
N THR A 375 -8.45 24.00 9.60
CA THR A 375 -9.67 23.26 9.94
C THR A 375 -10.68 23.30 8.79
N ILE A 376 -11.67 22.40 8.83
CA ILE A 376 -12.70 22.33 7.80
C ILE A 376 -13.61 23.56 7.79
N GLU A 377 -13.80 24.24 8.92
CA GLU A 377 -14.50 25.52 9.01
C GLU A 377 -13.84 26.57 8.11
N ALA A 378 -12.51 26.69 8.20
CA ALA A 378 -11.73 27.70 7.48
C ALA A 378 -11.69 27.50 5.96
N VAL A 379 -11.95 26.28 5.48
CA VAL A 379 -11.96 25.95 4.03
C VAL A 379 -13.34 25.55 3.51
N SER A 380 -14.38 25.70 4.34
CA SER A 380 -15.73 25.23 4.00
C SER A 380 -16.31 25.92 2.77
N GLU A 381 -15.99 27.20 2.55
CA GLU A 381 -16.40 27.95 1.36
C GLU A 381 -15.69 27.46 0.09
N ASN A 382 -14.37 27.18 0.16
CA ASN A 382 -13.61 26.61 -0.96
C ASN A 382 -14.16 25.23 -1.36
N VAL A 383 -14.47 24.40 -0.36
CA VAL A 383 -15.09 23.08 -0.58
C VAL A 383 -16.46 23.23 -1.25
N ALA A 384 -17.32 24.12 -0.72
CA ALA A 384 -18.64 24.35 -1.27
C ALA A 384 -18.58 24.83 -2.72
N ALA A 385 -17.66 25.75 -3.03
CA ALA A 385 -17.40 26.21 -4.38
C ALA A 385 -16.94 25.07 -5.31
N ALA A 386 -16.02 24.21 -4.84
CA ALA A 386 -15.52 23.07 -5.61
C ALA A 386 -16.61 22.03 -5.93
N LEU A 387 -17.48 21.71 -4.96
CA LEU A 387 -18.64 20.84 -5.18
C LEU A 387 -19.64 21.41 -6.22
N GLY A 388 -19.70 22.74 -6.34
CA GLY A 388 -20.55 23.44 -7.31
C GLY A 388 -19.97 23.53 -8.74
N LYS A 389 -18.69 23.21 -8.95
CA LYS A 389 -18.06 23.30 -10.29
C LYS A 389 -18.66 22.24 -11.23
N PRO A 390 -18.83 22.51 -12.53
CA PRO A 390 -19.47 21.56 -13.45
C PRO A 390 -18.64 20.32 -13.79
N ASN A 391 -17.32 20.34 -13.55
CA ASN A 391 -16.43 19.24 -13.90
C ASN A 391 -16.60 18.04 -12.93
N PRO A 392 -16.97 16.83 -13.42
CA PRO A 392 -17.18 15.67 -12.56
C PRO A 392 -15.93 15.27 -11.76
N ASN A 393 -14.73 15.40 -12.31
CA ASN A 393 -13.50 15.00 -11.63
C ASN A 393 -13.18 15.91 -10.43
N ILE A 394 -13.50 17.20 -10.53
CA ILE A 394 -13.42 18.12 -9.39
C ILE A 394 -14.35 17.63 -8.28
N LYS A 395 -15.60 17.28 -8.60
CA LYS A 395 -16.56 16.74 -7.62
C LYS A 395 -16.11 15.41 -7.02
N ILE A 396 -15.56 14.50 -7.83
CA ILE A 396 -15.02 13.22 -7.38
C ILE A 396 -13.93 13.45 -6.34
N GLN A 397 -12.89 14.20 -6.68
CA GLN A 397 -11.74 14.42 -5.79
C GLN A 397 -12.12 15.23 -4.54
N THR A 398 -13.04 16.20 -4.67
CA THR A 398 -13.56 16.97 -3.52
C THR A 398 -14.31 16.07 -2.55
N ASN A 399 -15.17 15.17 -3.05
CA ASN A 399 -15.89 14.23 -2.18
C ASN A 399 -14.95 13.19 -1.55
N LEU A 400 -13.92 12.72 -2.28
CA LEU A 400 -12.91 11.82 -1.72
C LEU A 400 -12.07 12.52 -0.63
N PHE A 401 -11.75 13.80 -0.80
CA PHE A 401 -11.15 14.62 0.25
C PHE A 401 -12.07 14.70 1.47
N LEU A 402 -13.36 15.00 1.28
CA LEU A 402 -14.33 15.03 2.38
C LEU A 402 -14.49 13.68 3.08
N TYR A 403 -14.40 12.55 2.37
CA TYR A 403 -14.34 11.23 2.99
C TYR A 403 -13.15 11.12 3.95
N ARG A 404 -11.95 11.50 3.51
CA ARG A 404 -10.72 11.46 4.34
C ARG A 404 -10.80 12.40 5.54
N VAL A 405 -11.39 13.58 5.37
CA VAL A 405 -11.60 14.54 6.46
C VAL A 405 -12.63 14.02 7.46
N PHE A 406 -13.83 13.65 7.02
CA PHE A 406 -14.92 13.29 7.92
C PHE A 406 -14.73 11.95 8.61
N LYS A 407 -14.02 10.99 8.00
CA LYS A 407 -13.75 9.69 8.66
C LYS A 407 -12.87 9.83 9.90
N ALA A 408 -12.07 10.90 10.00
CA ALA A 408 -11.23 11.18 11.16
C ALA A 408 -12.03 11.71 12.37
N PHE A 409 -13.20 12.32 12.15
CA PHE A 409 -14.06 12.84 13.23
C PHE A 409 -14.84 11.73 13.95
N ASN A 410 -15.25 12.02 15.18
CA ASN A 410 -16.17 11.20 15.97
C ASN A 410 -17.35 12.05 16.47
N VAL A 411 -18.31 11.44 17.16
CA VAL A 411 -19.57 12.08 17.56
C VAL A 411 -19.37 13.33 18.41
N GLN A 412 -18.27 13.38 19.18
CA GLN A 412 -17.92 14.51 20.05
C GLN A 412 -17.22 15.63 19.27
N THR A 413 -16.37 15.28 18.30
CA THR A 413 -15.55 16.26 17.57
C THR A 413 -16.16 16.72 16.24
N ALA A 414 -17.25 16.10 15.79
CA ALA A 414 -17.83 16.37 14.48
C ALA A 414 -18.33 17.84 14.34
N PRO A 415 -17.97 18.54 13.25
CA PRO A 415 -18.34 19.94 13.02
C PRO A 415 -19.76 20.04 12.47
N LYS A 416 -20.76 19.89 13.35
CA LYS A 416 -22.19 19.76 12.98
C LYS A 416 -22.72 20.91 12.12
N LYS A 417 -22.23 22.15 12.31
CA LYS A 417 -22.63 23.31 11.50
C LYS A 417 -22.13 23.17 10.06
N ILE A 418 -20.86 22.83 9.87
CA ILE A 418 -20.27 22.64 8.54
C ILE A 418 -20.89 21.44 7.82
N ILE A 419 -21.15 20.35 8.55
CA ILE A 419 -21.87 19.19 8.01
C ILE A 419 -23.25 19.58 7.48
N LYS A 420 -24.02 20.41 8.21
CA LYS A 420 -25.32 20.92 7.75
C LYS A 420 -25.19 21.73 6.46
N THR A 421 -24.14 22.54 6.33
CA THR A 421 -23.89 23.36 5.15
C THR A 421 -23.49 22.53 3.92
N LEU A 422 -22.61 21.54 4.09
CA LEU A 422 -22.05 20.77 2.99
C LEU A 422 -22.94 19.60 2.54
N THR A 423 -23.71 19.00 3.44
CA THR A 423 -24.52 17.80 3.11
C THR A 423 -25.44 18.00 1.91
N PRO A 424 -26.21 19.11 1.80
CA PRO A 424 -27.06 19.33 0.62
C PRO A 424 -26.28 19.41 -0.70
N LEU A 425 -25.04 19.92 -0.68
CA LEU A 425 -24.19 19.99 -1.87
C LEU A 425 -23.69 18.59 -2.27
N ILE A 426 -23.29 17.78 -1.28
CA ILE A 426 -22.88 16.40 -1.50
C ILE A 426 -24.05 15.55 -2.00
N VAL A 427 -25.26 15.74 -1.46
CA VAL A 427 -26.49 15.07 -1.92
C VAL A 427 -26.73 15.35 -3.40
N LYS A 428 -26.57 16.61 -3.86
CA LYS A 428 -26.66 16.93 -5.30
C LYS A 428 -25.67 16.12 -6.13
N CYS A 429 -24.44 15.90 -5.64
CA CYS A 429 -23.44 15.08 -6.32
C CYS A 429 -23.85 13.60 -6.45
N THR A 430 -24.81 13.10 -5.67
CA THR A 430 -25.36 11.73 -5.83
C THR A 430 -26.26 11.57 -7.05
N HIS A 431 -26.57 12.67 -7.75
CA HIS A 431 -27.37 12.70 -8.98
C HIS A 431 -26.55 13.04 -10.22
N GLU A 432 -25.23 13.12 -10.13
CA GLU A 432 -24.38 13.31 -11.30
C GLU A 432 -24.58 12.18 -12.31
N SER A 433 -24.41 12.47 -13.59
CA SER A 433 -24.46 11.45 -14.66
C SER A 433 -23.29 10.47 -14.57
N ASP A 434 -22.12 10.96 -14.16
CA ASP A 434 -20.91 10.18 -13.95
C ASP A 434 -21.04 9.26 -12.71
N ALA A 435 -20.76 7.95 -12.90
CA ALA A 435 -20.92 6.96 -11.86
C ALA A 435 -19.90 7.09 -10.73
N GLU A 436 -18.65 7.45 -11.05
CA GLU A 436 -17.59 7.65 -10.05
C GLU A 436 -17.90 8.88 -9.19
N ALA A 437 -18.47 9.93 -9.78
CA ALA A 437 -18.91 11.12 -9.04
C ALA A 437 -20.01 10.78 -8.01
N ARG A 438 -20.99 9.95 -8.40
CA ARG A 438 -22.02 9.47 -7.46
C ARG A 438 -21.41 8.61 -6.35
N GLU A 439 -20.50 7.69 -6.70
CA GLU A 439 -19.84 6.81 -5.72
C GLU A 439 -19.00 7.60 -4.71
N ALA A 440 -18.23 8.60 -5.18
CA ALA A 440 -17.46 9.48 -4.30
C ALA A 440 -18.39 10.25 -3.35
N ALA A 441 -19.53 10.76 -3.82
CA ALA A 441 -20.52 11.43 -2.97
C ALA A 441 -21.10 10.48 -1.90
N PHE A 442 -21.43 9.23 -2.25
CA PHE A 442 -21.87 8.24 -1.26
C PHE A 442 -20.79 7.97 -0.21
N SER A 443 -19.51 7.96 -0.61
CA SER A 443 -18.41 7.81 0.34
C SER A 443 -18.36 8.95 1.36
N ALA A 444 -18.43 10.21 0.90
CA ALA A 444 -18.45 11.38 1.77
C ALA A 444 -19.64 11.36 2.75
N LEU A 445 -20.84 11.01 2.27
CA LEU A 445 -22.03 10.86 3.13
C LEU A 445 -21.88 9.72 4.15
N GLY A 446 -21.27 8.60 3.75
CA GLY A 446 -20.95 7.49 4.67
C GLY A 446 -19.99 7.90 5.78
N ALA A 447 -18.94 8.66 5.45
CA ALA A 447 -18.01 9.21 6.44
C ALA A 447 -18.68 10.23 7.38
N ILE A 448 -19.54 11.10 6.87
CA ILE A 448 -20.34 12.01 7.70
C ILE A 448 -21.26 11.21 8.64
N MET A 449 -21.94 10.18 8.15
CA MET A 449 -22.82 9.32 8.95
C MET A 449 -22.05 8.65 10.09
N LYS A 450 -20.78 8.27 9.85
CA LYS A 450 -19.85 7.78 10.88
C LYS A 450 -19.50 8.88 11.87
N ALA A 451 -19.11 10.06 11.39
CA ALA A 451 -18.69 11.18 12.23
C ALA A 451 -19.77 11.60 13.25
N ILE A 452 -21.05 11.55 12.87
CA ILE A 452 -22.16 12.01 13.73
C ILE A 452 -22.94 10.87 14.43
N GLY A 453 -22.56 9.61 14.22
CA GLY A 453 -23.08 8.45 14.96
C GLY A 453 -24.50 7.99 14.57
N LYS A 454 -24.77 7.70 13.29
CA LYS A 454 -26.08 7.25 12.77
C LYS A 454 -27.26 8.11 13.26
N ASN A 455 -27.05 9.43 13.28
CA ASN A 455 -28.04 10.37 13.76
C ASN A 455 -29.33 10.32 12.92
N LYS A 456 -30.48 10.06 13.57
CA LYS A 456 -31.80 10.00 12.92
C LYS A 456 -32.11 11.28 12.14
N PHE A 457 -31.71 12.46 12.65
CA PHE A 457 -31.91 13.74 11.96
C PHE A 457 -31.12 13.85 10.64
N PHE A 458 -29.92 13.28 10.59
CA PHE A 458 -29.14 13.26 9.34
C PHE A 458 -29.85 12.42 8.28
N VAL A 459 -30.29 11.22 8.65
CA VAL A 459 -30.98 10.30 7.73
C VAL A 459 -32.35 10.84 7.31
N THR A 460 -33.13 11.37 8.24
CA THR A 460 -34.52 11.78 7.99
C THR A 460 -34.67 13.20 7.45
N THR A 461 -33.67 14.07 7.59
CA THR A 461 -33.79 15.49 7.22
C THR A 461 -32.68 15.98 6.29
N MET A 462 -31.43 15.54 6.46
CA MET A 462 -30.33 16.09 5.64
C MET A 462 -30.09 15.34 4.32
N LEU A 463 -30.43 14.04 4.26
CA LEU A 463 -30.25 13.25 3.03
C LEU A 463 -31.34 13.48 1.97
N GLY A 464 -32.43 14.19 2.31
CA GLY A 464 -33.49 14.51 1.36
C GLY A 464 -34.10 13.25 0.71
N ASP A 465 -34.24 13.27 -0.61
CA ASP A 465 -34.82 12.17 -1.40
C ASP A 465 -33.95 10.90 -1.37
N VAL A 466 -32.63 11.04 -1.18
CA VAL A 466 -31.70 9.90 -1.05
C VAL A 466 -32.08 8.98 0.11
N ALA A 467 -32.69 9.51 1.18
CA ALA A 467 -33.12 8.73 2.34
C ALA A 467 -34.17 7.65 1.98
N ASN A 468 -34.95 7.88 0.92
CA ASN A 468 -36.02 6.99 0.49
C ASN A 468 -35.57 6.01 -0.61
N ASP A 469 -34.38 6.19 -1.18
CA ASP A 469 -33.80 5.30 -2.19
C ASP A 469 -32.97 4.20 -1.52
N LYS A 470 -33.53 2.98 -1.49
CA LYS A 470 -32.89 1.81 -0.87
C LYS A 470 -31.51 1.52 -1.46
N THR A 471 -31.31 1.71 -2.76
CA THR A 471 -30.05 1.42 -3.44
C THR A 471 -28.98 2.42 -3.05
N LYS A 472 -29.32 3.72 -3.06
CA LYS A 472 -28.38 4.77 -2.63
C LYS A 472 -28.05 4.66 -1.14
N MET A 473 -29.04 4.38 -0.29
CA MET A 473 -28.82 4.17 1.14
C MET A 473 -27.93 2.96 1.41
N ALA A 474 -28.05 1.88 0.64
CA ALA A 474 -27.15 0.73 0.76
C ALA A 474 -25.69 1.10 0.44
N GLN A 475 -25.45 1.95 -0.57
CA GLN A 475 -24.11 2.46 -0.88
C GLN A 475 -23.56 3.34 0.25
N ILE A 476 -24.36 4.26 0.80
CA ILE A 476 -23.96 5.07 1.96
C ILE A 476 -23.63 4.19 3.16
N GLN A 477 -24.42 3.15 3.41
CA GLN A 477 -24.19 2.20 4.50
C GLN A 477 -22.91 1.37 4.29
N LYS A 478 -22.60 0.96 3.06
CA LYS A 478 -21.33 0.32 2.68
C LYS A 478 -20.14 1.22 3.05
N PHE A 479 -20.17 2.49 2.64
CA PHE A 479 -19.08 3.42 2.95
C PHE A 479 -19.02 3.86 4.40
N TYR A 480 -20.14 3.91 5.12
CA TYR A 480 -20.14 4.06 6.58
C TYR A 480 -19.35 2.93 7.24
N ASN A 481 -19.61 1.67 6.85
CA ASN A 481 -18.90 0.52 7.41
C ASN A 481 -17.40 0.60 7.09
N GLN A 482 -17.07 0.98 5.85
CA GLN A 482 -15.68 1.21 5.45
C GLN A 482 -15.01 2.31 6.30
N ALA A 483 -15.68 3.44 6.52
CA ALA A 483 -15.16 4.53 7.34
C ALA A 483 -14.94 4.13 8.81
N VAL A 484 -15.78 3.24 9.35
CA VAL A 484 -15.59 2.67 10.70
C VAL A 484 -14.33 1.80 10.74
N GLU A 485 -14.14 0.91 9.77
CA GLU A 485 -12.95 0.05 9.70
C GLU A 485 -11.67 0.85 9.46
N ASP A 486 -11.71 1.85 8.58
CA ASP A 486 -10.59 2.77 8.34
C ASP A 486 -10.20 3.52 9.63
N ALA A 487 -11.18 4.00 10.39
CA ALA A 487 -10.92 4.71 11.65
C ALA A 487 -10.30 3.78 12.70
N LYS A 488 -10.76 2.53 12.81
CA LYS A 488 -10.14 1.51 13.69
C LYS A 488 -8.69 1.25 13.32
N LYS A 489 -8.40 1.10 12.03
CA LYS A 489 -7.02 0.91 11.53
C LYS A 489 -6.13 2.12 11.85
N ALA A 490 -6.63 3.33 11.67
CA ALA A 490 -5.89 4.55 11.99
C ALA A 490 -5.57 4.66 13.50
N ILE A 491 -6.53 4.34 14.37
CA ILE A 491 -6.32 4.31 15.83
C ILE A 491 -5.29 3.23 16.20
N ALA A 492 -5.37 2.05 15.59
CA ALA A 492 -4.41 0.97 15.83
C ALA A 492 -2.99 1.36 15.37
N GLN A 493 -2.86 2.06 14.24
CA GLN A 493 -1.59 2.57 13.73
C GLN A 493 -1.01 3.68 14.63
N GLN A 494 -1.85 4.59 15.13
CA GLN A 494 -1.43 5.61 16.10
C GLN A 494 -0.99 5.00 17.43
N ALA A 495 -1.69 3.97 17.91
CA ALA A 495 -1.33 3.23 19.12
C ALA A 495 -0.06 2.36 18.94
N ALA A 496 0.23 1.90 17.73
CA ALA A 496 1.45 1.18 17.39
C ALA A 496 2.68 2.10 17.17
N GLY A 497 2.45 3.36 16.80
CA GLY A 497 3.48 4.39 16.65
C GLY A 497 3.81 5.14 17.95
N SER A 498 2.92 5.15 18.94
CA SER A 498 3.28 5.50 20.31
C SER A 498 4.02 4.31 20.94
N TYR A 499 5.29 4.48 21.30
CA TYR A 499 5.94 3.51 22.17
C TYR A 499 5.05 3.28 23.40
N PRO A 500 4.92 2.06 23.92
CA PRO A 500 4.58 1.94 25.32
C PRO A 500 5.61 2.81 26.05
N VAL A 501 5.17 3.81 26.80
CA VAL A 501 6.01 4.45 27.80
C VAL A 501 6.66 3.29 28.54
N GLU A 502 7.96 3.09 28.31
CA GLU A 502 8.72 2.08 29.01
C GLU A 502 8.40 2.35 30.47
N LYS A 503 7.78 1.38 31.15
CA LYS A 503 7.68 1.46 32.60
C LYS A 503 9.12 1.56 33.05
N ASP A 504 9.54 2.76 33.43
CA ASP A 504 10.86 2.98 33.99
C ASP A 504 11.04 1.88 35.06
N PRO A 505 12.05 1.01 34.93
CA PRO A 505 12.25 -0.11 35.84
C PRO A 505 12.47 0.37 37.30
N ASN A 506 12.62 1.67 37.51
CA ASN A 506 12.61 2.30 38.82
C ASN A 506 11.24 2.76 39.33
N VAL A 507 10.11 2.72 38.59
CA VAL A 507 8.79 3.07 39.17
C VAL A 507 8.42 2.12 40.32
N GLY A 508 8.80 0.85 40.22
CA GLY A 508 8.66 -0.12 41.32
C GLY A 508 9.51 0.26 42.55
N LYS A 509 10.77 0.65 42.33
CA LYS A 509 11.70 1.08 43.40
C LYS A 509 11.35 2.44 43.99
N ILE A 510 10.82 3.38 43.19
CA ILE A 510 10.36 4.70 43.61
C ILE A 510 9.07 4.54 44.44
N MET A 511 8.14 3.67 44.03
CA MET A 511 6.94 3.35 44.81
C MET A 511 7.26 2.62 46.12
N GLU A 512 8.32 1.81 46.16
CA GLU A 512 8.77 1.14 47.38
C GLU A 512 9.57 2.07 48.31
N CYS A 513 10.31 3.04 47.77
CA CYS A 513 10.95 4.13 48.54
C CYS A 513 9.91 5.12 49.11
N LEU A 514 8.87 5.46 48.35
CA LEU A 514 7.76 6.32 48.78
C LEU A 514 6.91 5.66 49.88
N LYS A 515 6.76 4.32 49.86
CA LYS A 515 6.11 3.57 50.95
C LYS A 515 6.93 3.53 52.25
N LYS A 516 8.25 3.70 52.18
CA LYS A 516 9.16 3.68 53.35
C LYS A 516 9.40 5.07 53.96
N SER A 517 9.08 6.15 53.26
CA SER A 517 9.16 7.51 53.82
C SER A 517 7.83 7.90 54.48
N LYS A 518 7.67 7.59 55.77
CA LYS A 518 6.61 8.20 56.59
C LYS A 518 6.95 9.67 56.85
N LYS A 519 6.66 10.55 55.89
CA LYS A 519 6.38 11.99 56.07
C LYS A 519 6.33 12.69 54.71
N ILE A 520 5.29 13.52 54.51
CA ILE A 520 5.18 14.65 53.55
C ILE A 520 4.87 14.17 52.10
N ASP A 521 3.80 14.54 51.40
CA ASP A 521 2.72 15.51 51.58
C ASP A 521 1.46 15.07 50.80
N GLN A 522 0.28 15.35 51.37
CA GLN A 522 -1.05 15.00 50.86
C GLN A 522 -1.43 15.70 49.54
N GLU A 523 -0.59 16.59 49.00
CA GLU A 523 -0.89 17.40 47.80
C GLU A 523 -0.62 16.66 46.48
N ILE A 524 0.35 15.73 46.43
CA ILE A 524 0.67 14.98 45.19
C ILE A 524 -0.44 13.96 44.85
N PHE A 525 -1.13 13.44 45.85
CA PHE A 525 -2.22 12.47 45.64
C PHE A 525 -3.46 13.10 44.98
N ASN A 526 -3.68 14.41 45.18
CA ASN A 526 -4.80 15.13 44.57
C ASN A 526 -4.52 15.54 43.12
N PHE A 527 -3.26 15.82 42.76
CA PHE A 527 -2.89 16.18 41.40
C PHE A 527 -3.07 15.01 40.40
N VAL A 528 -2.78 13.77 40.82
CA VAL A 528 -2.90 12.59 39.94
C VAL A 528 -4.35 12.16 39.73
N ARG A 529 -5.27 12.51 40.63
CA ARG A 529 -6.68 12.12 40.53
C ARG A 529 -7.49 13.00 39.56
N SER A 530 -7.05 14.22 39.26
CA SER A 530 -7.72 15.11 38.30
C SER A 530 -7.29 14.93 36.85
N SER A 531 -6.25 14.14 36.55
CA SER A 531 -5.77 13.90 35.18
C SER A 531 -6.35 12.63 34.53
N LYS A 532 -7.43 12.08 35.09
CA LYS A 532 -8.28 11.06 34.43
C LYS A 532 -9.73 11.52 34.38
N CYS A 533 -9.98 12.53 33.57
CA CYS A 533 -11.25 12.72 32.86
C CYS A 533 -10.92 13.12 31.42
#